data_AF-A0A158KRM9-F1
#
_entry.id   AF-A0A158KRM9-F1
#
_cell.length_a   1.000
_cell.length_b   1.000
_cell.length_c   1.000
_cell.angle_alpha   90.00
_cell.angle_beta   90.00
_cell.angle_gamma   90.00
#
_symmetry.space_group_name_H-M   'P 1'
#
loop_
_entity.id
_entity.type
_entity.pdbx_description
1 polymer ?
#
loop_
_entity_poly.entity_id
_entity_poly.type
_entity_poly.pdbx_seq_one_letter_code
_entity_poly.pdbx_strand_id
1 'polypeptide(L)'
;MTMLLILCAIPVFLISYATAFWQFLAIGLCLGAVGASFAVGTPYVARFFPPEKRGFAMGFFGAGTAGAAVNLFITPSLQAAWGWRAIPKIYAVALLVTALLFWFGSATDPGAGKTSGPWYKQFLVLKNPKIWKYCQYYSICFGGFTALSLWIPQYLKGEFGLSVVTAAALAAGFSLPGSVLRALGGTLADRFGAHKVTWWGLWVAWVCLFLLSYPDTSFVVNTIGGPRSFHIHLGVPMFIGLLFVLGTVFAFGMASTFKYVADDFPEQMGVVTGIVGLAGGLGGFLLPILFGAILDWLGVRSSCFMFLYGIVWVSLILLYQSSVRQVRIDGQLSSD
;
A
#
# COMPACT_ATOMS: atom_id res chain seq x y z
N MET A 1 21.93 1.05 4.33
CA MET A 1 21.05 1.88 3.47
C MET A 1 21.81 2.50 2.30
N THR A 2 22.92 3.21 2.54
CA THR A 2 23.70 3.90 1.48
C THR A 2 24.10 3.01 0.30
N MET A 3 24.70 1.84 0.56
CA MET A 3 25.08 0.90 -0.52
C MET A 3 23.87 0.46 -1.35
N LEU A 4 22.73 0.22 -0.71
CA LEU A 4 21.50 -0.16 -1.41
C LEU A 4 21.07 0.98 -2.35
N LEU A 5 21.04 2.23 -1.88
CA LEU A 5 20.65 3.38 -2.72
C LEU A 5 21.59 3.58 -3.92
N ILE A 6 22.90 3.41 -3.74
CA ILE A 6 23.89 3.51 -4.84
C ILE A 6 23.68 2.39 -5.86
N LEU A 7 23.57 1.13 -5.40
CA LEU A 7 23.35 -0.02 -6.28
C LEU A 7 22.03 0.09 -7.04
N CYS A 8 21.01 0.70 -6.42
CA CYS A 8 19.70 0.94 -6.99
C CYS A 8 19.69 2.04 -8.07
N ALA A 9 20.58 3.02 -8.00
CA ALA A 9 20.66 4.08 -9.01
C ALA A 9 21.05 3.54 -10.40
N ILE A 10 21.83 2.45 -10.44
CA ILE A 10 22.28 1.81 -11.68
C ILE A 10 21.11 1.26 -12.51
N PRO A 11 20.27 0.32 -12.03
CA PRO A 11 19.13 -0.19 -12.79
C PRO A 11 18.11 0.91 -13.13
N VAL A 12 17.91 1.89 -12.24
CA VAL A 12 17.04 3.06 -12.55
C VAL A 12 17.58 3.82 -13.75
N PHE A 13 18.88 4.06 -13.83
CA PHE A 13 19.48 4.74 -14.98
C PHE A 13 19.39 3.89 -16.26
N LEU A 14 19.63 2.59 -16.16
CA LEU A 14 19.63 1.66 -17.28
C LEU A 14 18.27 1.54 -17.97
N ILE A 15 17.15 1.74 -17.25
CA ILE A 15 15.81 1.68 -17.86
C ILE A 15 15.61 2.73 -18.96
N SER A 16 16.36 3.84 -18.92
CA SER A 16 16.29 4.88 -19.96
C SER A 16 16.80 4.41 -21.33
N TYR A 17 17.59 3.33 -21.36
CA TYR A 17 18.12 2.71 -22.57
C TYR A 17 17.31 1.48 -23.01
N ALA A 18 16.28 1.10 -22.25
CA ALA A 18 15.46 -0.05 -22.60
C ALA A 18 14.66 0.21 -23.89
N THR A 19 14.70 -0.75 -24.80
CA THR A 19 13.99 -0.76 -26.09
C THR A 19 13.12 -2.01 -26.27
N ALA A 20 13.39 -3.08 -25.53
CA ALA A 20 12.64 -4.34 -25.60
C ALA A 20 11.94 -4.67 -24.28
N PHE A 21 10.77 -5.32 -24.35
CA PHE A 21 9.96 -5.66 -23.18
C PHE A 21 10.74 -6.45 -22.10
N TRP A 22 11.53 -7.44 -22.51
CA TRP A 22 12.33 -8.24 -21.57
C TRP A 22 13.36 -7.41 -20.79
N GLN A 23 13.86 -6.30 -21.37
CA GLN A 23 14.78 -5.39 -20.67
C GLN A 23 14.05 -4.67 -19.53
N PHE A 24 12.81 -4.24 -19.75
CA PHE A 24 11.98 -3.67 -18.70
C PHE A 24 11.70 -4.67 -17.58
N LEU A 25 11.48 -5.96 -17.90
CA LEU A 25 11.30 -7.01 -16.90
C LEU A 25 12.58 -7.28 -16.09
N ALA A 26 13.72 -7.45 -16.77
CA ALA A 26 15.00 -7.72 -16.13
C ALA A 26 15.45 -6.55 -15.24
N ILE A 27 15.36 -5.32 -15.75
CA ILE A 27 15.67 -4.11 -14.97
C ILE A 27 14.64 -3.94 -13.84
N GLY A 28 13.36 -4.18 -14.11
CA GLY A 28 12.29 -4.16 -13.12
C GLY A 28 12.53 -5.14 -11.96
N LEU A 29 13.06 -6.33 -12.24
CA LEU A 29 13.46 -7.30 -11.22
C LEU A 29 14.57 -6.73 -10.31
N CYS A 30 15.59 -6.10 -10.90
CA CYS A 30 16.63 -5.41 -10.14
C CYS A 30 16.07 -4.23 -9.33
N LEU A 31 15.11 -3.48 -9.89
CA LEU A 31 14.41 -2.42 -9.17
C LEU A 31 13.54 -2.96 -8.03
N GLY A 32 13.03 -4.19 -8.14
CA GLY A 32 12.36 -4.87 -7.03
C GLY A 32 13.25 -5.00 -5.80
N ALA A 33 14.56 -5.19 -5.98
CA ALA A 33 15.52 -5.21 -4.87
C ALA A 33 15.63 -3.86 -4.15
N VAL A 34 15.32 -2.73 -4.80
CA VAL A 34 15.18 -1.41 -4.16
C VAL A 34 14.08 -1.43 -3.10
N GLY A 35 13.01 -2.20 -3.34
CA GLY A 35 11.91 -2.38 -2.40
C GLY A 35 12.36 -2.99 -1.06
N ALA A 36 13.50 -3.68 -1.02
CA ALA A 36 14.10 -4.17 0.22
C ALA A 36 14.55 -3.03 1.17
N SER A 37 14.70 -1.79 0.67
CA SER A 37 14.97 -0.61 1.51
C SER A 37 13.93 -0.44 2.62
N PHE A 38 12.67 -0.77 2.37
CA PHE A 38 11.61 -0.62 3.37
C PHE A 38 11.73 -1.66 4.49
N ALA A 39 12.06 -2.91 4.12
CA ALA A 39 12.30 -4.01 5.05
C ALA A 39 13.55 -3.79 5.93
N VAL A 40 14.58 -3.13 5.38
CA VAL A 40 15.81 -2.79 6.14
C VAL A 40 15.62 -1.51 6.96
N GLY A 41 14.94 -0.51 6.42
CA GLY A 41 14.78 0.81 7.04
C GLY A 41 13.83 0.82 8.23
N THR A 42 12.77 0.03 8.19
CA THR A 42 11.79 -0.08 9.29
C THR A 42 12.43 -0.53 10.62
N PRO A 43 13.15 -1.67 10.69
CA PRO A 43 13.82 -2.09 11.93
C PRO A 43 14.98 -1.15 12.31
N TYR A 44 15.66 -0.52 11.35
CA TYR A 44 16.66 0.51 11.62
C TYR A 44 16.04 1.69 12.38
N VAL A 45 14.93 2.26 11.91
CA VAL A 45 14.23 3.36 12.58
C VAL A 45 13.66 2.93 13.93
N ALA A 46 13.02 1.75 14.01
CA ALA A 46 12.36 1.29 15.23
C ALA A 46 13.32 1.15 16.43
N ARG A 47 14.62 0.91 16.20
CA ARG A 47 15.65 0.78 17.25
C ARG A 47 15.98 2.09 17.95
N PHE A 48 15.72 3.24 17.32
CA PHE A 48 16.00 4.55 17.90
C PHE A 48 14.88 5.06 18.82
N PHE A 49 13.73 4.39 18.85
CA PHE A 49 12.55 4.86 19.58
C PHE A 49 12.09 3.87 20.65
N PRO A 50 11.60 4.38 21.81
CA PRO A 50 11.03 3.55 22.86
C PRO A 50 9.71 2.91 22.40
N PRO A 51 9.29 1.77 22.99
CA PRO A 51 8.13 0.98 22.54
C PRO A 51 6.86 1.80 22.31
N GLU A 52 6.58 2.78 23.19
CA GLU A 52 5.37 3.60 23.18
C GLU A 52 5.31 4.58 21.99
N LYS A 53 6.46 4.85 21.36
CA LYS A 53 6.59 5.78 20.22
C LYS A 53 6.94 5.07 18.90
N ARG A 54 7.07 3.74 18.90
CA ARG A 54 7.45 2.97 17.70
C ARG A 54 6.40 3.08 16.60
N GLY A 55 5.11 3.06 16.96
CA GLY A 55 4.01 3.21 15.99
C GLY A 55 4.12 4.52 15.20
N PHE A 56 4.33 5.64 15.89
CA PHE A 56 4.56 6.94 15.26
C PHE A 56 5.84 6.96 14.39
N ALA A 57 6.97 6.48 14.90
CA ALA A 57 8.25 6.50 14.17
C ALA A 57 8.20 5.66 12.89
N MET A 58 7.62 4.46 12.96
CA MET A 58 7.39 3.59 11.79
C MET A 58 6.35 4.18 10.83
N GLY A 59 5.32 4.85 11.36
CA GLY A 59 4.34 5.60 10.57
C GLY A 59 4.98 6.73 9.78
N PHE A 60 5.86 7.51 10.40
CA PHE A 60 6.61 8.59 9.75
C PHE A 60 7.61 8.08 8.71
N PHE A 61 8.38 7.04 9.03
CA PHE A 61 9.23 6.36 8.04
C PHE A 61 8.40 5.88 6.84
N GLY A 62 7.23 5.29 7.12
CA GLY A 62 6.28 4.86 6.10
C GLY A 62 5.64 5.99 5.30
N ALA A 63 5.60 7.22 5.80
CA ALA A 63 5.10 8.38 5.07
C ALA A 63 5.97 8.74 3.85
N GLY A 64 7.16 8.13 3.72
CA GLY A 64 7.97 8.19 2.49
C GLY A 64 7.23 7.75 1.23
N THR A 65 6.13 6.99 1.35
CA THR A 65 5.23 6.71 0.21
C THR A 65 4.64 7.98 -0.42
N ALA A 66 4.69 9.13 0.27
CA ALA A 66 4.31 10.43 -0.29
C ALA A 66 5.09 10.77 -1.56
N GLY A 67 6.31 10.23 -1.71
CA GLY A 67 7.08 10.34 -2.94
C GLY A 67 6.34 9.81 -4.17
N ALA A 68 5.51 8.76 -4.03
CA ALA A 68 4.68 8.25 -5.12
C ALA A 68 3.58 9.24 -5.53
N ALA A 69 3.02 9.96 -4.57
CA ALA A 69 2.04 10.99 -4.85
C ALA A 69 2.66 12.23 -5.48
N VAL A 70 3.84 12.66 -4.98
CA VAL A 70 4.65 13.73 -5.59
C VAL A 70 5.03 13.36 -7.03
N ASN A 71 5.38 12.09 -7.28
CA ASN A 71 5.68 11.58 -8.61
C ASN A 71 4.51 11.75 -9.59
N LEU A 72 3.25 11.70 -9.16
CA LEU A 72 2.09 11.93 -10.03
C LEU A 72 2.05 13.38 -10.58
N PHE A 73 2.59 14.36 -9.87
CA PHE A 73 2.68 15.74 -10.33
C PHE A 73 3.93 16.02 -11.16
N ILE A 74 5.06 15.44 -10.75
CA ILE A 74 6.36 15.68 -11.39
C ILE A 74 6.46 14.96 -12.75
N THR A 75 6.01 13.71 -12.82
CA THR A 75 6.19 12.84 -14.00
C THR A 75 5.60 13.42 -15.29
N PRO A 76 4.34 13.90 -15.31
CA PRO A 76 3.76 14.46 -16.54
C PRO A 76 4.53 15.69 -17.04
N SER A 77 5.00 16.53 -16.11
CA SER A 77 5.76 17.75 -16.41
C SER A 77 7.14 17.42 -17.00
N LEU A 78 7.86 16.46 -16.40
CA LEU A 78 9.15 15.98 -16.91
C LEU A 78 8.99 15.28 -18.27
N GLN A 79 7.91 14.51 -18.45
CA GLN A 79 7.62 13.84 -19.71
C GLN A 79 7.37 14.86 -20.83
N ALA A 80 6.65 15.93 -20.56
CA ALA A 80 6.37 16.98 -21.54
C ALA A 80 7.64 17.77 -21.92
N ALA A 81 8.52 18.05 -20.96
CA ALA A 81 9.71 18.87 -21.19
C ALA A 81 10.87 18.10 -21.85
N TRP A 82 11.16 16.89 -21.39
CA TRP A 82 12.39 16.15 -21.75
C TRP A 82 12.13 14.70 -22.18
N GLY A 83 10.87 14.29 -22.30
CA GLY A 83 10.48 12.94 -22.65
C GLY A 83 10.64 11.94 -21.51
N TRP A 84 10.05 10.76 -21.67
CA TRP A 84 10.01 9.75 -20.62
C TRP A 84 11.40 9.21 -20.22
N ARG A 85 12.39 9.23 -21.14
CA ARG A 85 13.76 8.74 -20.90
C ARG A 85 14.57 9.61 -19.94
N ALA A 86 14.20 10.88 -19.78
CA ALA A 86 14.84 11.76 -18.81
C ALA A 86 14.44 11.42 -17.36
N ILE A 87 13.22 10.91 -17.18
CA ILE A 87 12.62 10.66 -15.85
C ILE A 87 13.46 9.68 -15.03
N PRO A 88 13.86 8.49 -15.55
CA PRO A 88 14.72 7.59 -14.79
C PRO A 88 16.10 8.17 -14.51
N LYS A 89 16.67 8.95 -15.44
CA LYS A 89 17.99 9.58 -15.21
C LYS A 89 17.95 10.56 -14.04
N ILE A 90 16.89 11.37 -13.97
CA ILE A 90 16.66 12.30 -12.86
C ILE A 90 16.48 11.53 -11.55
N TYR A 91 15.71 10.45 -11.54
CA TYR A 91 15.53 9.62 -10.34
C TYR A 91 16.83 8.90 -9.90
N ALA A 92 17.67 8.46 -10.84
CA ALA A 92 18.97 7.88 -10.51
C ALA A 92 19.87 8.91 -9.79
N VAL A 93 19.91 10.15 -10.29
CA VAL A 93 20.64 11.25 -9.63
C VAL A 93 20.05 11.55 -8.24
N ALA A 94 18.72 11.61 -8.12
CA ALA A 94 18.05 11.83 -6.83
C ALA A 94 18.37 10.72 -5.80
N LEU A 95 18.47 9.46 -6.24
CA LEU A 95 18.90 8.34 -5.38
C LEU A 95 20.35 8.51 -4.90
N LEU A 96 21.26 8.94 -5.77
CA LEU A 96 22.66 9.21 -5.39
C LEU A 96 22.77 10.37 -4.41
N VAL A 97 22.03 11.46 -4.63
CA VAL A 97 21.96 12.59 -3.69
C VAL A 97 21.42 12.13 -2.34
N THR A 98 20.36 11.32 -2.33
CA THR A 98 19.80 10.74 -1.10
C THR A 98 20.80 9.82 -0.40
N ALA A 99 21.59 9.04 -1.15
CA ALA A 99 22.64 8.20 -0.61
C ALA A 99 23.73 9.04 0.09
N LEU A 100 24.15 10.16 -0.51
CA LEU A 100 25.11 11.09 0.09
C LEU A 100 24.54 11.73 1.36
N LEU A 101 23.30 12.23 1.32
CA LEU A 101 22.64 12.80 2.49
C LEU A 101 22.52 11.78 3.63
N PHE A 102 22.18 10.52 3.32
CA PHE A 102 22.14 9.47 4.32
C PHE A 102 23.54 9.16 4.85
N TRP A 103 24.57 9.08 3.99
CA TRP A 103 25.94 8.80 4.41
C TRP A 103 26.48 9.83 5.42
N PHE A 104 26.24 11.12 5.19
CA PHE A 104 26.71 12.18 6.09
C PHE A 104 25.76 12.44 7.27
N GLY A 105 24.46 12.15 7.12
CA GLY A 105 23.43 12.51 8.10
C GLY A 105 22.92 11.36 8.97
N SER A 106 23.22 10.09 8.66
CA SER A 106 22.71 8.96 9.42
C SER A 106 23.44 8.75 10.73
N ALA A 107 22.69 8.60 11.82
CA ALA A 107 23.22 8.15 13.09
C ALA A 107 23.71 6.69 13.02
N THR A 108 24.70 6.34 13.85
CA THR A 108 25.19 4.96 13.96
C THR A 108 24.06 4.03 14.42
N ASP A 109 23.83 2.92 13.70
CA ASP A 109 22.80 1.93 14.06
C ASP A 109 23.08 1.36 15.46
N PRO A 110 22.16 1.54 16.45
CA PRO A 110 22.30 1.00 17.80
C PRO A 110 22.35 -0.54 17.84
N GLY A 111 21.94 -1.21 16.75
CA GLY A 111 22.01 -2.64 16.58
C GLY A 111 23.14 -3.13 15.68
N ALA A 112 24.08 -2.25 15.25
CA ALA A 112 25.24 -2.66 14.48
C ALA A 112 26.06 -3.73 15.22
N GLY A 113 26.44 -4.80 14.52
CA GLY A 113 27.27 -5.89 15.08
C GLY A 113 26.52 -6.99 15.83
N LYS A 114 25.19 -6.88 16.03
CA LYS A 114 24.40 -7.98 16.60
C LYS A 114 24.13 -9.03 15.53
N THR A 115 24.84 -10.15 15.58
CA THR A 115 24.56 -11.31 14.72
C THR A 115 23.30 -12.01 15.23
N SER A 116 22.21 -11.89 14.48
CA SER A 116 21.10 -12.83 14.59
C SER A 116 21.65 -14.23 14.27
N GLY A 117 21.22 -15.26 14.99
CA GLY A 117 21.68 -16.64 14.78
C GLY A 117 21.45 -17.16 13.34
N PRO A 118 21.65 -18.47 13.10
CA PRO A 118 21.64 -19.02 11.74
C PRO A 118 20.43 -18.57 10.90
N TRP A 119 20.68 -18.14 9.65
CA TRP A 119 19.69 -17.51 8.77
C TRP A 119 18.40 -18.33 8.61
N TYR A 120 18.49 -19.66 8.64
CA TYR A 120 17.33 -20.55 8.52
C TYR A 120 16.40 -20.50 9.75
N LYS A 121 16.91 -20.20 10.94
CA LYS A 121 16.09 -20.09 12.17
C LYS A 121 15.15 -18.90 12.10
N GLN A 122 15.49 -17.88 11.33
CA GLN A 122 14.64 -16.71 11.09
C GLN A 122 13.35 -17.09 10.34
N PHE A 123 13.40 -18.13 9.49
CA PHE A 123 12.22 -18.61 8.75
C PHE A 123 11.28 -19.49 9.58
N LEU A 124 11.67 -19.93 10.78
CA LEU A 124 10.78 -20.67 11.68
C LEU A 124 9.52 -19.86 12.04
N VAL A 125 9.63 -18.53 11.97
CA VAL A 125 8.53 -17.61 12.20
C VAL A 125 7.33 -17.92 11.29
N LEU A 126 7.56 -18.39 10.05
CA LEU A 126 6.51 -18.78 9.10
C LEU A 126 5.55 -19.88 9.60
N LYS A 127 5.96 -20.66 10.60
CA LYS A 127 5.09 -21.65 11.26
C LYS A 127 4.02 -21.00 12.13
N ASN A 128 4.19 -19.73 12.50
CA ASN A 128 3.24 -18.99 13.32
C ASN A 128 2.07 -18.48 12.45
N PRO A 129 0.81 -18.89 12.72
CA PRO A 129 -0.34 -18.49 11.93
C PRO A 129 -0.61 -16.97 11.98
N LYS A 130 -0.15 -16.26 13.01
CA LYS A 130 -0.27 -14.80 13.09
C LYS A 130 0.41 -14.07 11.93
N ILE A 131 1.49 -14.63 11.37
CA ILE A 131 2.22 -13.99 10.26
C ILE A 131 1.39 -13.96 9.01
N TRP A 132 0.75 -15.08 8.67
CA TRP A 132 -0.11 -15.17 7.49
C TRP A 132 -1.29 -14.21 7.58
N LYS A 133 -1.81 -14.00 8.79
CA LYS A 133 -2.81 -12.96 9.09
C LYS A 133 -2.27 -11.55 8.79
N TYR A 134 -1.05 -11.23 9.22
CA TYR A 134 -0.42 -9.94 8.92
C TYR A 134 -0.08 -9.76 7.45
N CYS A 135 0.40 -10.80 6.77
CA CYS A 135 0.59 -10.83 5.33
C CYS A 135 -0.70 -10.51 4.58
N GLN A 136 -1.82 -11.12 4.98
CA GLN A 136 -3.13 -10.88 4.36
C GLN A 136 -3.63 -9.45 4.57
N TYR A 137 -3.47 -8.87 5.76
CA TYR A 137 -3.90 -7.48 5.98
C TYR A 137 -3.04 -6.49 5.24
N TYR A 138 -1.73 -6.72 5.23
CA TYR A 138 -0.80 -5.84 4.55
C TYR A 138 -0.91 -5.95 3.02
N SER A 139 -1.18 -7.14 2.47
CA SER A 139 -1.41 -7.32 1.03
C SER A 139 -2.57 -6.47 0.52
N ILE A 140 -3.61 -6.26 1.33
CA ILE A 140 -4.74 -5.41 0.96
C ILE A 140 -4.43 -3.95 1.20
N CYS A 141 -3.95 -3.61 2.40
CA CYS A 141 -3.75 -2.21 2.76
C CYS A 141 -2.63 -1.59 1.92
N PHE A 142 -1.48 -2.26 1.80
CA PHE A 142 -0.36 -1.76 1.00
C PHE A 142 -0.47 -2.16 -0.47
N GLY A 143 -0.80 -3.43 -0.76
CA GLY A 143 -0.90 -3.89 -2.14
C GLY A 143 -2.09 -3.28 -2.87
N GLY A 144 -3.27 -3.22 -2.24
CA GLY A 144 -4.44 -2.53 -2.78
C GLY A 144 -4.20 -1.02 -2.94
N PHE A 145 -3.53 -0.37 -1.98
CA PHE A 145 -3.13 1.03 -2.12
C PHE A 145 -2.17 1.25 -3.30
N THR A 146 -1.14 0.43 -3.42
CA THR A 146 -0.16 0.52 -4.52
C THR A 146 -0.83 0.29 -5.86
N ALA A 147 -1.68 -0.73 -5.96
CA ALA A 147 -2.39 -1.08 -7.17
C ALA A 147 -3.36 0.02 -7.63
N LEU A 148 -4.17 0.54 -6.71
CA LEU A 148 -5.07 1.66 -7.00
C LEU A 148 -4.30 2.93 -7.38
N SER A 149 -3.19 3.23 -6.71
CA SER A 149 -2.37 4.40 -7.03
C SER A 149 -1.89 4.40 -8.49
N LEU A 150 -1.59 3.21 -9.03
CA LEU A 150 -1.20 3.03 -10.43
C LEU A 150 -2.41 3.03 -11.38
N TRP A 151 -3.56 2.53 -10.92
CA TRP A 151 -4.77 2.35 -11.73
C TRP A 151 -5.61 3.63 -11.89
N ILE A 152 -5.75 4.43 -10.83
CA ILE A 152 -6.65 5.58 -10.77
C ILE A 152 -6.41 6.61 -11.89
N PRO A 153 -5.17 7.01 -12.26
CA PRO A 153 -4.97 7.97 -13.34
C PRO A 153 -5.54 7.47 -14.68
N GLN A 154 -5.35 6.19 -15.00
CA GLN A 154 -5.90 5.58 -16.22
C GLN A 154 -7.41 5.43 -16.14
N TYR A 155 -7.94 5.07 -14.97
CA TYR A 155 -9.38 5.02 -14.73
C TYR A 155 -10.04 6.38 -14.96
N LEU A 156 -9.51 7.45 -14.37
CA LEU A 156 -10.05 8.80 -14.48
C LEU A 156 -10.02 9.32 -15.94
N LYS A 157 -8.97 8.98 -16.68
CA LYS A 157 -8.89 9.27 -18.12
C LYS A 157 -9.93 8.47 -18.91
N GLY A 158 -10.05 7.17 -18.62
CA GLY A 158 -10.87 6.24 -19.40
C GLY A 158 -12.37 6.36 -19.14
N GLU A 159 -12.77 6.62 -17.89
CA GLU A 159 -14.17 6.70 -17.47
C GLU A 159 -14.72 8.14 -17.57
N PHE A 160 -13.96 9.11 -17.06
CA PHE A 160 -14.42 10.51 -16.98
C PHE A 160 -13.85 11.40 -18.09
N GLY A 161 -13.06 10.86 -19.01
CA GLY A 161 -12.48 11.63 -20.13
C GLY A 161 -11.51 12.73 -19.71
N LEU A 162 -10.96 12.66 -18.50
CA LEU A 162 -10.09 13.71 -17.97
C LEU A 162 -8.73 13.74 -18.66
N SER A 163 -8.12 14.93 -18.72
CA SER A 163 -6.75 15.08 -19.19
C SER A 163 -5.77 14.29 -18.31
N VAL A 164 -4.62 13.86 -18.85
CA VAL A 164 -3.60 13.12 -18.08
C VAL A 164 -3.14 13.91 -16.85
N VAL A 165 -2.99 15.23 -16.98
CA VAL A 165 -2.57 16.12 -15.90
C VAL A 165 -3.64 16.19 -14.80
N THR A 166 -4.90 16.42 -15.18
CA THR A 166 -6.03 16.48 -14.23
C THR A 166 -6.23 15.13 -13.54
N ALA A 167 -6.18 14.02 -14.29
CA ALA A 167 -6.32 12.68 -13.75
C ALA A 167 -5.21 12.36 -12.74
N ALA A 168 -3.95 12.69 -13.05
CA ALA A 168 -2.83 12.48 -12.13
C ALA A 168 -2.93 13.36 -10.87
N ALA A 169 -3.33 14.63 -11.02
CA ALA A 169 -3.54 15.55 -9.90
C ALA A 169 -4.66 15.07 -8.96
N LEU A 170 -5.78 14.60 -9.52
CA LEU A 170 -6.88 14.05 -8.73
C LEU A 170 -6.53 12.69 -8.09
N ALA A 171 -5.76 11.84 -8.79
CA ALA A 171 -5.25 10.59 -8.24
C ALA A 171 -4.30 10.81 -7.05
N ALA A 172 -3.60 11.95 -7.00
CA ALA A 172 -2.82 12.31 -5.82
C ALA A 172 -3.71 12.54 -4.58
N GLY A 173 -5.00 12.88 -4.77
CA GLY A 173 -5.99 12.94 -3.69
C GLY A 173 -6.26 11.59 -3.01
N PHE A 174 -5.95 10.47 -3.67
CA PHE A 174 -5.90 9.13 -3.04
C PHE A 174 -4.57 8.89 -2.32
N SER A 175 -3.46 9.26 -2.97
CA SER A 175 -2.11 8.85 -2.56
C SER A 175 -1.49 9.73 -1.45
N LEU A 176 -1.75 11.05 -1.48
CA LEU A 176 -1.22 12.01 -0.50
C LEU A 176 -1.76 11.77 0.92
N PRO A 177 -3.08 11.69 1.14
CA PRO A 177 -3.62 11.47 2.48
C PRO A 177 -3.17 10.12 3.01
N GLY A 178 -3.15 9.10 2.14
CA GLY A 178 -2.67 7.79 2.54
C GLY A 178 -1.21 7.77 2.99
N SER A 179 -0.39 8.72 2.52
CA SER A 179 1.00 8.81 2.92
C SER A 179 1.17 9.66 4.19
N VAL A 180 0.54 10.84 4.25
CA VAL A 180 0.69 11.78 5.37
C VAL A 180 -0.06 11.31 6.61
N LEU A 181 -1.29 10.81 6.44
CA LEU A 181 -2.14 10.35 7.55
C LEU A 181 -1.69 9.00 8.10
N ARG A 182 -0.72 8.33 7.48
CA ARG A 182 -0.14 7.08 7.98
C ARG A 182 0.42 7.23 9.40
N ALA A 183 1.11 8.34 9.68
CA ALA A 183 1.62 8.63 11.02
C ALA A 183 0.47 8.75 12.04
N LEU A 184 -0.64 9.39 11.65
CA LEU A 184 -1.85 9.47 12.46
C LEU A 184 -2.48 8.09 12.68
N GLY A 185 -2.51 7.24 11.65
CA GLY A 185 -2.93 5.84 11.78
C GLY A 185 -2.14 5.07 12.82
N GLY A 186 -0.81 5.30 12.88
CA GLY A 186 0.06 4.76 13.93
C GLY A 186 -0.37 5.23 15.32
N THR A 187 -0.58 6.54 15.50
CA THR A 187 -1.04 7.09 16.80
C THR A 187 -2.42 6.59 17.21
N LEU A 188 -3.34 6.40 16.27
CA LEU A 188 -4.65 5.81 16.53
C LEU A 188 -4.53 4.34 16.95
N ALA A 189 -3.64 3.58 16.31
CA ALA A 189 -3.34 2.20 16.72
C ALA A 189 -2.63 2.14 18.09
N ASP A 190 -1.89 3.20 18.44
CA ASP A 190 -1.30 3.40 19.77
C ASP A 190 -2.35 3.62 20.86
N ARG A 191 -3.38 4.40 20.60
CA ARG A 191 -4.43 4.70 21.58
C ARG A 191 -5.55 3.68 21.67
N PHE A 192 -6.06 3.21 20.52
CA PHE A 192 -7.27 2.38 20.43
C PHE A 192 -6.99 0.89 20.19
N GLY A 193 -5.72 0.54 19.96
CA GLY A 193 -5.28 -0.80 19.61
C GLY A 193 -5.39 -1.09 18.11
N ALA A 194 -4.41 -1.81 17.58
CA ALA A 194 -4.31 -2.12 16.15
C ALA A 194 -5.51 -2.90 15.59
N HIS A 195 -6.20 -3.69 16.44
CA HIS A 195 -7.37 -4.47 16.02
C HIS A 195 -8.56 -3.60 15.64
N LYS A 196 -8.95 -2.69 16.54
CA LYS A 196 -10.12 -1.83 16.32
C LYS A 196 -9.93 -0.94 15.10
N VAL A 197 -8.73 -0.36 14.95
CA VAL A 197 -8.38 0.48 13.80
C VAL A 197 -8.49 -0.30 12.48
N THR A 198 -7.96 -1.52 12.44
CA THR A 198 -8.00 -2.36 11.23
C THR A 198 -9.42 -2.86 10.93
N TRP A 199 -10.17 -3.29 11.95
CA TRP A 199 -11.55 -3.77 11.81
C TRP A 199 -12.47 -2.70 11.23
N TRP A 200 -12.52 -1.53 11.87
CA TRP A 200 -13.36 -0.42 11.41
C TRP A 200 -12.86 0.14 10.08
N GLY A 201 -11.54 0.19 9.88
CA GLY A 201 -10.94 0.55 8.60
C GLY A 201 -11.45 -0.34 7.46
N LEU A 202 -11.38 -1.66 7.61
CA LEU A 202 -11.85 -2.59 6.57
C LEU A 202 -13.36 -2.44 6.28
N TRP A 203 -14.18 -2.13 7.28
CA TRP A 203 -15.61 -1.82 7.05
C TRP A 203 -15.82 -0.54 6.25
N VAL A 204 -15.09 0.54 6.57
CA VAL A 204 -15.15 1.79 5.80
C VAL A 204 -14.65 1.55 4.37
N ALA A 205 -13.56 0.81 4.19
CA ALA A 205 -13.06 0.43 2.87
C ALA A 205 -14.09 -0.38 2.09
N TRP A 206 -14.77 -1.32 2.73
CA TRP A 206 -15.79 -2.16 2.11
C TRP A 206 -16.98 -1.34 1.60
N VAL A 207 -17.50 -0.39 2.40
CA VAL A 207 -18.56 0.53 1.97
C VAL A 207 -18.07 1.45 0.84
N CYS A 208 -16.86 2.01 0.94
CA CYS A 208 -16.30 2.86 -0.11
C CYS A 208 -16.14 2.11 -1.43
N LEU A 209 -15.59 0.89 -1.38
CA LEU A 209 -15.41 0.03 -2.55
C LEU A 209 -16.75 -0.40 -3.15
N PHE A 210 -17.77 -0.66 -2.32
CA PHE A 210 -19.13 -0.92 -2.81
C PHE A 210 -19.67 0.26 -3.62
N LEU A 211 -19.56 1.49 -3.09
CA LEU A 211 -20.02 2.69 -3.79
C LEU A 211 -19.21 2.95 -5.07
N LEU A 212 -17.89 2.75 -5.03
CA LEU A 212 -17.01 2.87 -6.21
C LEU A 212 -17.22 1.77 -7.26
N SER A 213 -17.76 0.62 -6.85
CA SER A 213 -17.97 -0.52 -7.74
C SER A 213 -19.13 -0.31 -8.72
N TYR A 214 -20.05 0.60 -8.42
CA TYR A 214 -21.23 0.81 -9.25
C TYR A 214 -20.87 1.58 -10.54
N PRO A 215 -21.00 0.97 -11.73
CA PRO A 215 -20.76 1.65 -13.00
C PRO A 215 -21.87 2.66 -13.31
N ASP A 216 -21.63 3.57 -14.26
CA ASP A 216 -22.70 4.42 -14.81
C ASP A 216 -23.81 3.54 -15.40
N THR A 217 -24.98 3.56 -14.76
CA THR A 217 -26.07 2.63 -15.03
C THR A 217 -27.36 3.40 -15.28
N SER A 218 -27.92 3.23 -16.47
CA SER A 218 -29.28 3.63 -16.80
C SER A 218 -30.20 2.42 -16.80
N PHE A 219 -31.28 2.46 -16.03
CA PHE A 219 -32.31 1.41 -16.05
C PHE A 219 -33.71 2.01 -16.13
N VAL A 220 -34.63 1.28 -16.74
CA VAL A 220 -36.02 1.69 -16.89
C VAL A 220 -36.88 0.77 -16.02
N VAL A 221 -37.65 1.37 -15.11
CA VAL A 221 -38.59 0.64 -14.26
C VAL A 221 -40.00 0.89 -14.78
N ASN A 222 -40.72 -0.20 -15.05
CA ASN A 222 -42.13 -0.13 -15.39
C ASN A 222 -42.94 0.14 -14.11
N THR A 223 -43.46 1.36 -13.98
CA THR A 223 -44.31 1.76 -12.85
C THR A 223 -45.78 1.76 -13.25
N ILE A 224 -46.67 1.83 -12.26
CA ILE A 224 -48.12 1.96 -12.48
C ILE A 224 -48.46 3.20 -13.33
N GLY A 225 -47.64 4.26 -13.25
CA GLY A 225 -47.78 5.49 -14.05
C GLY A 225 -47.00 5.49 -15.37
N GLY A 226 -46.54 4.34 -15.85
CA GLY A 226 -45.73 4.19 -17.06
C GLY A 226 -44.23 3.96 -16.79
N PRO A 227 -43.42 3.77 -17.85
CA PRO A 227 -41.98 3.56 -17.73
C PRO A 227 -41.27 4.81 -17.18
N ARG A 228 -40.48 4.65 -16.12
CA ARG A 228 -39.58 5.70 -15.60
C ARG A 228 -38.13 5.28 -15.74
N SER A 229 -37.32 6.13 -16.36
CA SER A 229 -35.86 5.96 -16.46
C SER A 229 -35.17 6.52 -15.22
N PHE A 230 -34.26 5.73 -14.66
CA PHE A 230 -33.38 6.11 -13.57
C PHE A 230 -31.93 6.04 -14.05
N HIS A 231 -31.14 7.04 -13.67
CA HIS A 231 -29.72 7.13 -13.99
C HIS A 231 -28.93 7.20 -12.69
N ILE A 232 -28.13 6.18 -12.41
CA ILE A 232 -27.21 6.16 -11.29
C ILE A 232 -25.82 6.38 -11.85
N HIS A 233 -25.25 7.55 -11.58
CA HIS A 233 -23.89 7.89 -11.96
C HIS A 233 -23.13 8.43 -10.76
N LEU A 234 -21.84 8.10 -10.66
CA LEU A 234 -20.98 8.59 -9.61
C LEU A 234 -20.17 9.78 -10.15
N GLY A 235 -20.56 11.00 -9.78
CA GLY A 235 -19.86 12.21 -10.22
C GLY A 235 -18.40 12.27 -9.73
N VAL A 236 -17.54 12.96 -10.49
CA VAL A 236 -16.10 13.11 -10.19
C VAL A 236 -15.84 13.56 -8.74
N PRO A 237 -16.52 14.59 -8.17
CA PRO A 237 -16.24 15.02 -6.79
C PRO A 237 -16.49 13.92 -5.75
N MET A 238 -17.57 13.15 -5.92
CA MET A 238 -17.91 12.06 -5.00
C MET A 238 -16.95 10.88 -5.17
N PHE A 239 -16.56 10.55 -6.41
CA PHE A 239 -15.54 9.55 -6.69
C PHE A 239 -14.20 9.89 -6.01
N ILE A 240 -13.74 11.13 -6.13
CA ILE A 240 -12.50 11.59 -5.47
C ILE A 240 -12.63 11.60 -3.94
N GLY A 241 -13.79 12.01 -3.41
CA GLY A 241 -14.08 11.94 -1.97
C GLY A 241 -14.00 10.50 -1.42
N LEU A 242 -14.59 9.53 -2.13
CA LEU A 242 -14.51 8.12 -1.76
C LEU A 242 -13.08 7.57 -1.85
N LEU A 243 -12.33 7.95 -2.88
CA LEU A 243 -10.91 7.58 -2.99
C LEU A 243 -10.07 8.18 -1.87
N PHE A 244 -10.28 9.45 -1.50
CA PHE A 244 -9.59 10.07 -0.37
C PHE A 244 -9.81 9.30 0.93
N VAL A 245 -11.07 8.93 1.22
CA VAL A 245 -11.43 8.13 2.40
C VAL A 245 -10.77 6.75 2.32
N LEU A 246 -10.85 6.07 1.17
CA LEU A 246 -10.26 4.75 0.96
C LEU A 246 -8.74 4.77 1.15
N GLY A 247 -8.04 5.77 0.59
CA GLY A 247 -6.59 5.95 0.74
C GLY A 247 -6.19 6.18 2.20
N THR A 248 -6.97 6.98 2.93
CA THR A 248 -6.78 7.22 4.37
C THR A 248 -6.94 5.95 5.19
N VAL A 249 -7.97 5.17 4.90
CA VAL A 249 -8.26 3.91 5.59
C VAL A 249 -7.16 2.88 5.34
N PHE A 250 -6.71 2.74 4.09
CA PHE A 250 -5.58 1.85 3.76
C PHE A 250 -4.30 2.28 4.48
N ALA A 251 -4.04 3.58 4.61
CA ALA A 251 -2.92 4.08 5.42
C ALA A 251 -2.97 3.67 6.88
N PHE A 252 -4.15 3.75 7.48
CA PHE A 252 -4.34 3.32 8.86
C PHE A 252 -4.10 1.81 9.00
N GLY A 253 -4.59 1.00 8.06
CA GLY A 253 -4.36 -0.44 8.04
C GLY A 253 -2.89 -0.83 7.83
N MET A 254 -2.15 -0.07 7.01
CA MET A 254 -0.73 -0.29 6.84
C MET A 254 0.08 0.07 8.10
N ALA A 255 -0.32 1.12 8.82
CA ALA A 255 0.34 1.53 10.08
C ALA A 255 0.04 0.54 11.22
N SER A 256 -1.23 0.13 11.37
CA SER A 256 -1.65 -0.83 12.38
C SER A 256 -0.97 -2.20 12.22
N THR A 257 -0.77 -2.64 10.98
CA THR A 257 -0.10 -3.93 10.71
C THR A 257 1.35 -3.94 11.16
N PHE A 258 2.09 -2.84 10.97
CA PHE A 258 3.46 -2.77 11.47
C PHE A 258 3.55 -2.66 12.98
N LYS A 259 2.57 -2.01 13.61
CA LYS A 259 2.45 -2.09 15.06
C LYS A 259 2.25 -3.52 15.54
N TYR A 260 1.34 -4.28 14.93
CA TYR A 260 1.14 -5.69 15.26
C TYR A 260 2.43 -6.51 15.18
N VAL A 261 3.23 -6.28 14.14
CA VAL A 261 4.53 -6.95 13.98
C VAL A 261 5.51 -6.52 15.07
N ALA A 262 5.51 -5.24 15.44
CA ALA A 262 6.38 -4.72 16.49
C ALA A 262 6.04 -5.27 17.88
N ASP A 263 4.74 -5.43 18.18
CA ASP A 263 4.24 -5.91 19.45
C ASP A 263 4.38 -7.44 19.59
N ASP A 264 4.01 -8.21 18.56
CA ASP A 264 4.04 -9.69 18.62
C ASP A 264 5.42 -10.30 18.33
N PHE A 265 6.27 -9.61 17.57
CA PHE A 265 7.56 -10.14 17.11
C PHE A 265 8.73 -9.14 17.31
N PRO A 266 8.96 -8.62 18.54
CA PRO A 266 9.96 -7.59 18.79
C PRO A 266 11.40 -8.05 18.45
N GLU A 267 11.73 -9.32 18.72
CA GLU A 267 13.07 -9.88 18.47
C GLU A 267 13.35 -10.18 16.99
N GLN A 268 12.29 -10.48 16.21
CA GLN A 268 12.38 -10.92 14.82
C GLN A 268 11.76 -9.90 13.85
N MET A 269 11.61 -8.65 14.30
CA MET A 269 10.88 -7.60 13.60
C MET A 269 11.33 -7.42 12.15
N GLY A 270 12.64 -7.43 11.89
CA GLY A 270 13.16 -7.26 10.52
C GLY A 270 12.72 -8.36 9.56
N VAL A 271 12.68 -9.61 10.02
CA VAL A 271 12.29 -10.77 9.19
C VAL A 271 10.79 -10.74 8.94
N VAL A 272 10.00 -10.49 9.98
CA VAL A 272 8.54 -10.47 9.88
C VAL A 272 8.07 -9.28 9.03
N THR A 273 8.63 -8.09 9.23
CA THR A 273 8.34 -6.94 8.37
C THR A 273 8.75 -7.18 6.92
N GLY A 274 9.84 -7.91 6.66
CA GLY A 274 10.23 -8.34 5.32
C GLY A 274 9.21 -9.29 4.68
N ILE A 275 8.77 -10.33 5.38
CA ILE A 275 7.79 -11.30 4.89
C ILE A 275 6.42 -10.63 4.64
N VAL A 276 5.96 -9.82 5.60
CA VAL A 276 4.70 -9.07 5.49
C VAL A 276 4.79 -8.05 4.35
N GLY A 277 5.92 -7.36 4.23
CA GLY A 277 6.21 -6.44 3.14
C GLY A 277 6.20 -7.11 1.77
N LEU A 278 6.75 -8.32 1.66
CA LEU A 278 6.70 -9.14 0.44
C LEU A 278 5.26 -9.46 0.04
N ALA A 279 4.39 -9.86 0.99
CA ALA A 279 2.97 -10.07 0.71
C ALA A 279 2.27 -8.77 0.22
N GLY A 280 2.64 -7.63 0.82
CA GLY A 280 2.27 -6.29 0.35
C GLY A 280 2.65 -6.04 -1.11
N GLY A 281 3.94 -6.22 -1.42
CA GLY A 281 4.50 -5.99 -2.75
C GLY A 281 3.92 -6.93 -3.81
N LEU A 282 3.70 -8.20 -3.46
CA LEU A 282 3.01 -9.16 -4.32
C LEU A 282 1.58 -8.70 -4.65
N GLY A 283 0.84 -8.20 -3.65
CA GLY A 283 -0.47 -7.58 -3.87
C GLY A 283 -0.38 -6.39 -4.84
N GLY A 284 0.56 -5.47 -4.61
CA GLY A 284 0.76 -4.29 -5.46
C GLY A 284 1.18 -4.60 -6.90
N PHE A 285 1.86 -5.73 -7.13
CA PHE A 285 2.27 -6.18 -8.46
C PHE A 285 1.16 -6.97 -9.18
N LEU A 286 0.52 -7.92 -8.50
CA LEU A 286 -0.46 -8.82 -9.11
C LEU A 286 -1.82 -8.12 -9.35
N LEU A 287 -2.25 -7.26 -8.44
CA LEU A 287 -3.58 -6.63 -8.52
C LEU A 287 -3.77 -5.80 -9.79
N PRO A 288 -2.84 -4.92 -10.24
CA PRO A 288 -3.02 -4.19 -11.50
C PRO A 288 -3.14 -5.09 -12.73
N ILE A 289 -2.40 -6.21 -12.75
CA ILE A 289 -2.47 -7.20 -13.84
C ILE A 289 -3.86 -7.84 -13.83
N LEU A 290 -4.36 -8.22 -12.65
CA LEU A 290 -5.71 -8.76 -12.49
C LEU A 290 -6.80 -7.74 -12.83
N PHE A 291 -6.63 -6.46 -12.49
CA PHE A 291 -7.55 -5.40 -12.88
C PHE A 291 -7.63 -5.28 -14.40
N GLY A 292 -6.49 -5.32 -15.10
CA GLY A 292 -6.43 -5.38 -16.57
C GLY A 292 -7.17 -6.57 -17.14
N ALA A 293 -6.86 -7.78 -16.66
CA ALA A 293 -7.50 -9.01 -17.15
C ALA A 293 -9.03 -9.03 -16.90
N ILE A 294 -9.47 -8.58 -15.72
CA ILE A 294 -10.90 -8.49 -15.39
C ILE A 294 -11.59 -7.41 -16.23
N LEU A 295 -10.93 -6.27 -16.47
CA LEU A 295 -11.45 -5.22 -17.35
C LEU A 295 -11.61 -5.73 -18.78
N ASP A 296 -10.62 -6.44 -19.32
CA ASP A 296 -10.68 -7.01 -20.66
C ASP A 296 -11.79 -8.06 -20.79
N TRP A 297 -12.06 -8.80 -19.71
CA TRP A 297 -13.09 -9.84 -19.68
C TRP A 297 -14.51 -9.29 -19.50
N LEU A 298 -14.73 -8.40 -18.52
CA LEU A 298 -16.06 -7.87 -18.19
C LEU A 298 -16.44 -6.65 -19.03
N GLY A 299 -15.47 -5.90 -19.55
CA GLY A 299 -15.69 -4.62 -20.24
C GLY A 299 -16.12 -3.47 -19.31
N VAL A 300 -16.15 -3.70 -17.99
CA VAL A 300 -16.60 -2.72 -16.99
C VAL A 300 -15.40 -2.10 -16.27
N ARG A 301 -15.20 -0.78 -16.39
CA ARG A 301 -14.06 -0.07 -15.77
C ARG A 301 -14.06 -0.16 -14.25
N SER A 302 -15.23 -0.13 -13.60
CA SER A 302 -15.38 -0.23 -12.14
C SER A 302 -15.12 -1.65 -11.58
N SER A 303 -14.83 -2.63 -12.43
CA SER A 303 -14.57 -4.02 -12.03
C SER A 303 -13.37 -4.18 -11.09
N CYS A 304 -12.38 -3.28 -11.15
CA CYS A 304 -11.27 -3.27 -10.20
C CYS A 304 -11.75 -3.02 -8.75
N PHE A 305 -12.74 -2.14 -8.57
CA PHE A 305 -13.35 -1.87 -7.25
C PHE A 305 -14.23 -3.04 -6.80
N MET A 306 -14.97 -3.68 -7.72
CA MET A 306 -15.72 -4.91 -7.44
C MET A 306 -14.81 -6.03 -6.92
N PHE A 307 -13.65 -6.20 -7.57
CA PHE A 307 -12.69 -7.22 -7.19
C PHE A 307 -12.06 -6.93 -5.81
N LEU A 308 -11.64 -5.69 -5.57
CA LEU A 308 -11.13 -5.26 -4.26
C LEU A 308 -12.19 -5.37 -3.16
N TYR A 309 -13.45 -5.07 -3.46
CA TYR A 309 -14.57 -5.25 -2.54
C TYR A 309 -14.67 -6.71 -2.07
N GLY A 310 -14.58 -7.67 -2.99
CA GLY A 310 -14.54 -9.10 -2.66
C GLY A 310 -13.34 -9.48 -1.80
N ILE A 311 -12.15 -8.96 -2.11
CA ILE A 311 -10.92 -9.21 -1.33
C ILE A 311 -11.04 -8.66 0.10
N VAL A 312 -11.57 -7.45 0.27
CA VAL A 312 -11.80 -6.84 1.58
C VAL A 312 -12.83 -7.65 2.36
N TRP A 313 -13.89 -8.13 1.71
CA TRP A 313 -14.91 -8.97 2.33
C TRP A 313 -14.34 -10.28 2.88
N VAL A 314 -13.54 -10.99 2.09
CA VAL A 314 -12.83 -12.20 2.54
C VAL A 314 -11.97 -11.88 3.76
N SER A 315 -11.33 -10.72 3.78
CA SER A 315 -10.44 -10.33 4.88
C SER A 315 -11.18 -9.91 6.15
N LEU A 316 -12.38 -9.34 6.02
CA LEU A 316 -13.30 -9.13 7.14
C LEU A 316 -13.73 -10.47 7.75
N ILE A 317 -14.08 -11.47 6.92
CA ILE A 317 -14.44 -12.82 7.39
C ILE A 317 -13.28 -13.46 8.14
N LEU A 318 -12.07 -13.43 7.57
CA LEU A 318 -10.88 -13.99 8.22
C LEU A 318 -10.55 -13.28 9.53
N LEU A 319 -10.68 -11.95 9.56
CA LEU A 319 -10.48 -11.15 10.77
C LEU A 319 -11.49 -11.54 11.85
N TYR A 320 -12.78 -11.63 11.51
CA TYR A 320 -13.84 -12.06 12.42
C TYR A 320 -13.61 -13.47 12.97
N GLN A 321 -13.32 -14.44 12.11
CA GLN A 321 -13.05 -15.81 12.52
C GLN A 321 -11.85 -15.90 13.47
N SER A 322 -10.81 -15.11 13.22
CA SER A 322 -9.59 -15.11 14.04
C SER A 322 -9.76 -14.42 15.40
N SER A 323 -10.63 -13.40 15.52
CA SER A 323 -10.81 -12.64 16.76
C SER A 323 -11.91 -13.20 17.66
N VAL A 324 -13.00 -13.72 17.09
CA VAL A 324 -14.16 -14.16 17.88
C VAL A 324 -14.03 -15.62 18.33
N ARG A 325 -13.35 -16.50 17.58
CA ARG A 325 -13.15 -17.90 18.02
C ARG A 325 -12.16 -18.07 19.16
N GLN A 326 -11.32 -17.07 19.47
CA GLN A 326 -10.40 -17.14 20.61
C GLN A 326 -11.03 -16.70 21.94
N VAL A 327 -12.25 -16.13 21.94
CA VAL A 327 -12.98 -15.76 23.17
C VAL A 327 -13.85 -16.91 23.70
N ARG A 328 -13.82 -18.09 23.06
CA ARG A 328 -14.49 -19.31 23.53
C ARG A 328 -13.51 -20.46 23.50
N ILE A 329 -12.72 -20.59 24.57
CA ILE A 329 -12.20 -21.79 25.27
C ILE A 329 -11.18 -21.21 26.25
N ASP A 330 -11.66 -20.66 27.36
CA ASP A 330 -10.95 -20.58 28.63
C ASP A 330 -12.01 -20.18 29.66
N GLY A 331 -12.96 -21.10 29.85
CA GLY A 331 -13.79 -21.14 31.03
C GLY A 331 -12.95 -21.64 32.20
N GLN A 332 -12.00 -20.83 32.66
CA GLN A 332 -11.48 -20.95 34.01
C GLN A 332 -12.00 -19.74 34.80
N LEU A 333 -12.99 -20.05 35.64
CA LEU A 333 -13.47 -19.21 36.72
C LEU A 333 -12.26 -18.68 37.51
N SER A 334 -12.14 -17.37 37.64
CA SER A 334 -11.36 -16.78 38.71
C SER A 334 -12.08 -17.08 40.02
N SER A 335 -11.65 -18.13 40.71
CA SER A 335 -11.92 -18.33 42.13
C SER A 335 -10.79 -17.66 42.95
N ASP A 336 -11.24 -16.87 43.91
CA ASP A 336 -10.54 -16.18 45.01
C ASP A 336 -9.78 -14.88 44.69
#